data_AF-A0A7S0HYV7-F1
#
_entry.id   AF-A0A7S0HYV7-F1
#
_cell.length_a   1.000
_cell.length_b   1.000
_cell.length_c   1.000
_cell.angle_alpha   90.00
_cell.angle_beta   90.00
_cell.angle_gamma   90.00
#
_symmetry.space_group_name_H-M   'P 1'
#
loop_
_entity.id
_entity.type
_entity.pdbx_description
1 polymer ?
#
loop_
_entity_poly.entity_id
_entity_poly.type
_entity_poly.pdbx_seq_one_letter_code
_entity_poly.pdbx_strand_id
1 'polypeptide(L)'
;ALGVTESVDPQMDVMDAVQKVMSRKLDGALVCTDLASYGGSGRDLVSATQFLEAGGSAEALALPIVAKDLMIDPIQIAQAISQGADAVLLVASAVAGDLPELLDACTLMGCEALVEVHTRDEIQLAEECGA
;
A
#
# COMPACT_ATOMS: atom_id res chain seq x y z
N ALA A 1 8.56 19.01 -3.11
CA ALA A 1 9.06 18.29 -1.93
C ALA A 1 8.51 16.88 -2.04
N LEU A 2 9.36 15.86 -2.11
CA LEU A 2 8.92 14.48 -1.92
C LEU A 2 8.29 14.41 -0.52
N GLY A 3 7.13 13.77 -0.39
CA GLY A 3 6.32 13.78 0.82
C GLY A 3 7.10 13.42 2.09
N VAL A 4 6.61 13.86 3.25
CA VAL A 4 7.19 13.48 4.54
C VAL A 4 6.62 12.12 4.91
N THR A 5 7.47 11.09 4.97
CA THR A 5 7.09 9.81 5.57
C THR A 5 7.27 9.92 7.07
N GLU A 6 6.21 9.68 7.84
CA GLU A 6 6.28 9.60 9.28
C GLU A 6 6.12 8.15 9.73
N SER A 7 7.15 7.61 10.39
CA SER A 7 7.05 6.29 11.00
C SER A 7 6.12 6.33 12.21
N VAL A 8 5.25 5.33 12.27
CA VAL A 8 4.42 5.06 13.44
C VAL A 8 5.24 4.21 14.43
N ASP A 9 4.95 4.34 15.72
CA ASP A 9 5.53 3.47 16.74
C ASP A 9 5.21 2.00 16.39
N PRO A 10 6.21 1.09 16.32
CA PRO A 10 6.00 -0.31 15.99
C PRO A 10 5.03 -1.06 16.92
N GLN A 11 4.77 -0.55 18.11
CA GLN A 11 3.81 -1.13 19.05
C GLN A 11 2.42 -0.48 18.98
N MET A 12 2.23 0.52 18.11
CA MET A 12 0.94 1.20 17.98
C MET A 12 -0.10 0.28 17.36
N ASP A 13 -1.30 0.32 17.90
CA ASP A 13 -2.46 -0.31 17.28
C ASP A 13 -2.76 0.33 15.92
N VAL A 14 -3.21 -0.46 14.95
CA VAL A 14 -3.46 0.01 13.59
C VAL A 14 -4.53 1.12 13.54
N MET A 15 -5.55 1.08 14.39
CA MET A 15 -6.59 2.11 14.43
C MET A 15 -6.04 3.42 14.98
N ASP A 16 -5.20 3.36 16.01
CA ASP A 16 -4.50 4.54 16.54
C ASP A 16 -3.56 5.15 15.50
N ALA A 17 -2.88 4.30 14.72
CA ALA A 17 -2.03 4.71 13.61
C ALA A 17 -2.83 5.47 12.54
N VAL A 18 -3.95 4.91 12.08
CA VAL A 18 -4.83 5.53 11.08
C VAL A 18 -5.44 6.83 11.62
N GLN A 19 -5.87 6.85 12.89
CA GLN A 19 -6.36 8.07 13.54
C GLN A 19 -5.29 9.17 13.57
N LYS A 20 -4.04 8.80 13.78
CA LYS A 20 -2.91 9.73 13.73
C LYS A 20 -2.68 10.28 12.32
N VAL A 21 -2.74 9.43 11.29
CA VAL A 21 -2.65 9.83 9.87
C VAL A 21 -3.72 10.87 9.54
N MET A 22 -4.98 10.61 9.91
CA MET A 22 -6.07 11.57 9.73
C MET A 22 -5.87 12.87 10.52
N SER A 23 -5.47 12.78 11.80
CA SER A 23 -5.26 13.97 12.65
C SER A 23 -4.17 14.91 12.11
N ARG A 24 -3.21 14.36 11.37
CA ARG A 24 -2.10 15.08 10.74
C ARG A 24 -2.42 15.52 9.31
N LYS A 25 -3.60 15.16 8.78
CA LYS A 25 -4.04 15.48 7.42
C LYS A 25 -3.07 14.98 6.36
N LEU A 26 -2.59 13.75 6.55
CA LEU A 26 -1.78 13.07 5.55
C LEU A 26 -2.67 12.51 4.43
N ASP A 27 -2.10 12.34 3.25
CA ASP A 27 -2.84 12.00 2.02
C ASP A 27 -3.04 10.49 1.80
N GLY A 28 -2.51 9.63 2.67
CA GLY A 28 -2.67 8.18 2.58
C GLY A 28 -1.99 7.43 3.72
N ALA A 29 -2.31 6.14 3.86
CA ALA A 29 -1.67 5.26 4.84
C ALA A 29 -1.17 3.97 4.18
N LEU A 30 0.07 3.59 4.50
CA LEU A 30 0.65 2.30 4.12
C LEU A 30 0.49 1.34 5.29
N VAL A 31 -0.26 0.26 5.10
CA VAL A 31 -0.49 -0.76 6.13
C VAL A 31 0.34 -1.99 5.80
N CYS A 32 1.25 -2.36 6.71
CA CYS A 32 2.14 -3.50 6.49
C CYS A 32 1.43 -4.83 6.72
N THR A 33 1.52 -5.74 5.75
CA THR A 33 0.93 -7.09 5.85
C THR A 33 1.95 -8.21 6.00
N ASP A 34 3.25 -7.88 5.97
CA ASP A 34 4.36 -8.83 6.14
C ASP A 34 4.56 -9.19 7.62
N LEU A 35 4.15 -10.41 7.97
CA LEU A 35 4.31 -10.97 9.30
C LEU A 35 5.76 -11.31 9.63
N ALA A 36 6.51 -11.85 8.67
CA ALA A 36 7.81 -12.45 8.92
C ALA A 36 8.88 -11.38 9.21
N SER A 37 8.86 -10.28 8.46
CA SER A 37 9.88 -9.23 8.58
C SER A 37 9.46 -8.10 9.50
N TYR A 38 8.16 -7.75 9.52
CA TYR A 38 7.66 -6.54 10.17
C TYR A 38 6.55 -6.78 11.20
N GLY A 39 6.06 -8.02 11.34
CA GLY A 39 5.02 -8.38 12.30
C GLY A 39 3.61 -7.93 11.92
N GLY A 40 3.41 -7.45 10.68
CA GLY A 40 2.11 -7.06 10.16
C GLY A 40 1.27 -8.24 9.68
N SER A 41 0.04 -7.98 9.25
CA SER A 41 -0.86 -9.02 8.75
C SER A 41 -1.99 -8.43 7.90
N GLY A 42 -2.63 -9.26 7.09
CA GLY A 42 -3.87 -8.88 6.40
C GLY A 42 -5.02 -8.50 7.35
N ARG A 43 -4.95 -8.87 8.64
CA ARG A 43 -5.94 -8.41 9.64
C ARG A 43 -5.76 -6.94 9.98
N ASP A 44 -4.54 -6.44 9.95
CA ASP A 44 -4.25 -5.03 10.20
C ASP A 44 -4.80 -4.18 9.06
N LEU A 45 -4.63 -4.66 7.82
CA LEU A 45 -5.24 -4.05 6.63
C LEU A 45 -6.77 -4.00 6.75
N VAL A 46 -7.42 -5.12 7.06
CA VAL A 46 -8.89 -5.17 7.24
C VAL A 46 -9.35 -4.26 8.39
N SER A 47 -8.59 -4.18 9.48
CA SER A 47 -8.95 -3.35 10.63
C SER A 47 -8.82 -1.86 10.31
N ALA A 48 -7.78 -1.47 9.55
CA ALA A 48 -7.61 -0.09 9.08
C ALA A 48 -8.76 0.35 8.17
N THR A 49 -9.13 -0.48 7.20
CA THR A 49 -10.18 -0.17 6.22
C THR A 49 -11.55 -0.09 6.89
N GLN A 50 -11.90 -1.05 7.75
CA GLN A 50 -13.14 -1.04 8.53
C GLN A 50 -13.22 0.15 9.49
N PHE A 51 -12.10 0.58 10.08
CA PHE A 51 -12.07 1.75 10.96
C PHE A 51 -12.42 3.04 10.21
N LEU A 52 -11.87 3.24 9.00
CA LEU A 52 -12.20 4.38 8.15
C LEU A 52 -13.67 4.36 7.72
N GLU A 53 -14.18 3.19 7.30
CA GLU A 53 -15.59 3.01 6.93
C GLU A 53 -16.53 3.32 8.09
N ALA A 54 -16.22 2.83 9.29
CA ALA A 54 -17.02 3.06 10.50
C ALA A 54 -17.01 4.53 10.96
N GLY A 55 -15.92 5.27 10.69
CA GLY A 55 -15.83 6.70 10.96
C GLY A 55 -16.82 7.55 10.14
N GLY A 56 -17.19 7.08 8.95
CA GLY A 56 -18.30 7.61 8.13
C GLY A 56 -18.18 9.07 7.66
N SER A 57 -17.07 9.76 7.96
CA SER A 57 -16.82 11.11 7.48
C SER A 57 -16.26 11.08 6.06
N ALA A 58 -16.57 12.12 5.26
CA ALA A 58 -16.03 12.22 3.90
C ALA A 58 -14.49 12.29 3.89
N GLU A 59 -13.88 12.85 4.94
CA GLU A 59 -12.42 12.87 5.11
C GLU A 59 -11.86 11.47 5.37
N ALA A 60 -12.51 10.67 6.22
CA ALA A 60 -12.07 9.29 6.52
C ALA A 60 -12.21 8.39 5.29
N LEU A 61 -13.33 8.48 4.57
CA LEU A 61 -13.57 7.71 3.34
C LEU A 61 -12.69 8.13 2.16
N ALA A 62 -12.02 9.28 2.24
CA ALA A 62 -11.14 9.79 1.20
C ALA A 62 -9.65 9.47 1.45
N LEU A 63 -9.31 8.79 2.55
CA LEU A 63 -7.92 8.44 2.86
C LEU A 63 -7.55 7.09 2.21
N PRO A 64 -6.75 7.06 1.12
CA PRO A 64 -6.37 5.81 0.47
C PRO A 64 -5.49 4.95 1.36
N ILE A 65 -5.76 3.65 1.35
CA ILE A 65 -4.99 2.61 2.02
C ILE A 65 -4.15 1.83 1.01
N VAL A 66 -2.84 1.84 1.22
CA VAL A 66 -1.89 1.06 0.43
C VAL A 66 -1.48 -0.18 1.21
N ALA A 67 -1.67 -1.36 0.63
CA ALA A 67 -1.13 -2.60 1.19
C ALA A 67 0.38 -2.67 0.95
N LYS A 68 1.14 -2.60 2.05
CA LYS A 68 2.60 -2.65 2.03
C LYS A 68 3.09 -4.07 2.31
N ASP A 69 3.50 -4.76 1.26
CA ASP A 69 4.16 -6.06 1.29
C ASP A 69 5.06 -6.22 0.07
N LEU A 70 5.75 -7.36 -0.04
CA LEU A 70 6.40 -7.79 -1.26
C LEU A 70 5.40 -8.55 -2.15
N MET A 71 4.68 -7.81 -2.97
CA MET A 71 3.78 -8.39 -3.97
C MET A 71 4.59 -8.89 -5.16
N ILE A 72 4.58 -10.20 -5.41
CA ILE A 72 5.31 -10.85 -6.51
C ILE A 72 4.38 -11.71 -7.39
N ASP A 73 3.10 -11.85 -7.02
CA ASP A 73 2.10 -12.64 -7.73
C ASP A 73 0.74 -11.91 -7.75
N PRO A 74 -0.02 -11.94 -8.87
CA PRO A 74 -1.35 -11.34 -8.96
C PRO A 74 -2.34 -11.78 -7.88
N ILE A 75 -2.22 -12.99 -7.34
CA ILE A 75 -3.08 -13.49 -6.25
C ILE A 75 -2.88 -12.65 -4.98
N GLN A 76 -1.67 -12.19 -4.70
CA GLN A 76 -1.41 -11.32 -3.54
C GLN A 76 -2.08 -9.95 -3.72
N ILE A 77 -2.07 -9.41 -4.94
CA ILE A 77 -2.77 -8.16 -5.30
C ILE A 77 -4.28 -8.34 -5.10
N ALA A 78 -4.86 -9.40 -5.66
CA ALA A 78 -6.28 -9.72 -5.49
C ALA A 78 -6.66 -9.88 -4.01
N GLN A 79 -5.79 -10.50 -3.22
CA GLN A 79 -5.99 -10.65 -1.77
C GLN A 79 -6.00 -9.29 -1.06
N ALA A 80 -5.05 -8.40 -1.35
CA ALA A 80 -4.99 -7.06 -0.76
C ALA A 80 -6.24 -6.23 -1.08
N ILE A 81 -6.70 -6.26 -2.34
CA ILE A 81 -7.93 -5.58 -2.76
C ILE A 81 -9.14 -6.15 -2.01
N SER A 82 -9.25 -7.48 -1.90
CA SER A 82 -10.34 -8.12 -1.15
C SER A 82 -10.36 -7.75 0.34
N GLN A 83 -9.24 -7.25 0.87
CA GLN A 83 -9.08 -6.77 2.24
C GLN A 83 -9.29 -5.24 2.37
N GLY A 84 -9.61 -4.56 1.27
CA GLY A 84 -9.95 -3.14 1.21
C GLY A 84 -8.80 -2.21 0.85
N ALA A 85 -7.69 -2.71 0.30
CA ALA A 85 -6.63 -1.84 -0.19
C ALA A 85 -7.06 -1.12 -1.50
N ASP A 86 -6.75 0.18 -1.57
CA ASP A 86 -6.92 0.99 -2.78
C ASP A 86 -5.72 0.86 -3.73
N ALA A 87 -4.55 0.54 -3.17
CA ALA A 87 -3.32 0.35 -3.91
C ALA A 87 -2.41 -0.71 -3.26
N VAL A 88 -1.41 -1.18 -4.00
CA VAL A 88 -0.39 -2.11 -3.51
C VAL A 88 1.02 -1.58 -3.77
N LEU A 89 1.98 -1.99 -2.95
CA LEU A 89 3.41 -1.71 -3.17
C LEU A 89 4.02 -2.77 -4.11
N LEU A 90 4.65 -2.32 -5.21
CA LEU A 90 5.47 -3.17 -6.09
C LEU A 90 6.93 -2.71 -5.98
N VAL A 91 7.84 -3.58 -5.53
CA VAL A 91 9.26 -3.23 -5.44
C VAL A 91 9.97 -3.62 -6.73
N ALA A 92 10.42 -2.65 -7.52
CA ALA A 92 10.93 -2.88 -8.89
C ALA A 92 12.05 -3.93 -8.94
N SER A 93 12.95 -3.94 -7.96
CA SER A 93 14.03 -4.93 -7.87
C SER A 93 13.57 -6.34 -7.49
N ALA A 94 12.40 -6.48 -6.86
CA ALA A 94 11.82 -7.78 -6.48
C ALA A 94 11.03 -8.42 -7.63
N VAL A 95 10.46 -7.61 -8.52
CA VAL A 95 9.56 -8.06 -9.60
C VAL A 95 10.06 -7.72 -11.00
N ALA A 96 11.35 -7.43 -11.18
CA ALA A 96 11.89 -6.79 -12.38
C ALA A 96 11.30 -7.26 -13.73
N GLY A 97 11.34 -8.57 -14.03
CA GLY A 97 10.79 -9.11 -15.28
C GLY A 97 9.26 -9.22 -15.32
N ASP A 98 8.63 -9.23 -14.14
CA ASP A 98 7.20 -9.43 -13.94
C ASP A 98 6.45 -8.10 -13.70
N LEU A 99 7.18 -6.97 -13.60
CA LEU A 99 6.62 -5.65 -13.30
C LEU A 99 5.51 -5.24 -14.28
N PRO A 100 5.67 -5.39 -15.62
CA PRO A 100 4.59 -5.08 -16.55
C PRO A 100 3.31 -5.89 -16.28
N GLU A 101 3.44 -7.20 -16.01
CA GLU A 101 2.30 -8.08 -15.76
C GLU A 101 1.59 -7.72 -14.46
N LEU A 102 2.35 -7.36 -13.41
CA LEU A 102 1.76 -6.94 -12.13
C LEU A 102 1.09 -5.56 -12.21
N LEU A 103 1.63 -4.63 -13.01
CA LEU A 103 0.98 -3.34 -13.29
C LEU A 103 -0.32 -3.53 -14.07
N ASP A 104 -0.33 -4.40 -15.08
CA ASP A 104 -1.53 -4.78 -15.83
C ASP A 104 -2.56 -5.44 -14.91
N ALA A 105 -2.12 -6.30 -13.99
CA ALA A 105 -2.99 -6.94 -13.01
C ALA A 105 -3.65 -5.91 -12.08
N CYS A 106 -2.91 -4.93 -11.57
CA CYS A 106 -3.46 -3.82 -10.77
C CYS A 106 -4.53 -3.07 -11.55
N THR A 107 -4.21 -2.68 -12.78
CA THR A 107 -5.14 -1.96 -13.68
C THR A 107 -6.41 -2.76 -13.94
N LEU A 108 -6.28 -4.05 -14.26
CA LEU A 108 -7.41 -4.94 -14.55
C LEU A 108 -8.32 -5.13 -13.34
N MET A 109 -7.74 -5.16 -12.14
CA MET A 109 -8.48 -5.34 -10.88
C MET A 109 -8.99 -4.02 -10.29
N GLY A 110 -8.62 -2.87 -10.87
CA GLY A 110 -9.08 -1.56 -10.44
C GLY A 110 -8.40 -1.03 -9.18
N CYS A 111 -7.15 -1.42 -8.92
CA CYS A 111 -6.32 -0.83 -7.87
C CYS A 111 -5.12 -0.09 -8.48
N GLU A 112 -4.57 0.85 -7.72
CA GLU A 112 -3.34 1.54 -8.10
C GLU A 112 -2.09 0.73 -7.68
N ALA A 113 -0.95 1.01 -8.31
CA ALA A 113 0.33 0.44 -7.93
C ALA A 113 1.30 1.55 -7.52
N LEU A 114 1.87 1.44 -6.33
CA LEU A 114 2.99 2.27 -5.90
C LEU A 114 4.29 1.53 -6.20
N VAL A 115 5.03 1.97 -7.22
CA VAL A 115 6.30 1.33 -7.61
C VAL A 115 7.46 1.92 -6.81
N GLU A 116 8.10 1.09 -5.98
CA GLU A 116 9.26 1.45 -5.17
C GLU A 116 10.56 1.16 -5.94
N VAL A 117 11.39 2.20 -6.06
CA VAL A 117 12.66 2.18 -6.80
C VAL A 117 13.79 2.73 -5.92
N HIS A 118 14.97 2.12 -6.01
CA HIS A 118 16.14 2.46 -5.19
C HIS A 118 17.34 2.89 -6.03
N THR A 119 17.32 2.62 -7.33
CA THR A 119 18.42 2.92 -8.25
C THR A 119 17.91 3.65 -9.49
N ARG A 120 18.83 4.28 -10.23
CA ARG A 120 18.49 4.93 -11.51
C ARG A 120 18.03 3.93 -12.56
N ASP A 121 18.60 2.73 -12.55
CA ASP A 121 18.22 1.66 -13.47
C ASP A 121 16.81 1.16 -13.16
N GLU A 122 16.43 1.07 -11.87
CA GLU A 122 15.06 0.77 -11.45
C GLU A 122 14.05 1.85 -11.85
N ILE A 123 14.43 3.14 -11.81
CA ILE A 123 13.58 4.24 -12.34
C ILE A 123 13.33 4.02 -13.83
N GLN A 124 14.38 3.78 -14.62
CA GLN A 124 14.24 3.58 -16.06
C GLN A 124 13.37 2.36 -16.37
N LEU A 125 13.56 1.25 -15.65
CA LEU A 125 12.70 0.08 -15.77
C LEU A 125 11.23 0.41 -15.48
N ALA A 126 10.95 1.12 -14.39
CA ALA A 126 9.59 1.50 -14.01
C ALA A 126 8.93 2.40 -15.07
N GLU A 127 9.66 3.40 -15.58
CA GLU A 127 9.19 4.29 -16.66
C GLU A 127 8.90 3.51 -17.96
N GLU A 128 9.77 2.57 -18.34
CA GLU A 128 9.58 1.72 -19.53
C GLU A 128 8.37 0.78 -19.40
N CYS A 129 8.03 0.38 -18.17
CA CYS A 129 6.85 -0.45 -17.86
C CYS A 129 5.56 0.37 -17.72
N GLY A 130 5.63 1.71 -17.74
CA GLY A 130 4.46 2.58 -17.65
C GLY A 130 3.97 2.88 -16.23
N ALA A 131 4.87 2.78 -15.23
CA ALA A 131 4.61 3.25 -13.87
C ALA A 131 4.57 4.79 -13.77
#